data_AF-A0A842L7H2-F1
#
_entry.id   AF-A0A842L7H2-F1
#
_cell.length_a   1.000
_cell.length_b   1.000
_cell.length_c   1.000
_cell.angle_alpha   90.00
_cell.angle_beta   90.00
_cell.angle_gamma   90.00
#
_symmetry.space_group_name_H-M   'P 1'
#
loop_
_entity.id
_entity.type
_entity.pdbx_description
1 polymer ?
#
loop_
_entity_poly.entity_id
_entity_poly.type
_entity_poly.pdbx_seq_one_letter_code
_entity_poly.pdbx_strand_id
1 'polypeptide(L)' 'MFPHEEELIKERLGREPNEVEKAMLEVMWSEHASYKSSRKWLKLLPTE' A
#
# COMPACT_ATOMS: atom_id res chain seq x y z
N MET A 1 2.51 8.83 -1.36
CA MET A 1 2.70 7.95 -0.18
C MET A 1 2.55 8.80 1.06
N PHE A 2 1.79 8.37 2.06
CA PHE A 2 1.72 9.06 3.35
C PHE A 2 2.95 8.73 4.20
N PRO A 3 3.39 9.61 5.13
CA PRO A 3 4.61 9.37 5.92
C PRO A 3 4.66 8.03 6.66
N HIS A 4 3.52 7.60 7.24
CA HIS A 4 3.41 6.31 7.92
C HIS A 4 3.55 5.08 6.99
N GLU A 5 3.23 5.24 5.69
CA GLU A 5 3.41 4.16 4.71
C GLU A 5 4.90 3.97 4.39
N GLU A 6 5.68 5.05 4.38
CA GLU A 6 7.11 5.01 4.14
C GLU A 6 7.85 4.32 5.30
N GLU A 7 7.48 4.63 6.55
CA GLU A 7 8.02 3.96 7.74
C GLU A 7 7.70 2.46 7.72
N LEU A 8 6.46 2.08 7.37
CA LEU A 8 6.05 0.68 7.25
C LEU A 8 6.84 -0.06 6.17
N ILE A 9 7.17 0.59 5.06
CA ILE A 9 8.01 0.01 4.00
C ILE A 9 9.42 -0.28 4.53
N LYS A 10 10.03 0.67 5.25
CA LYS A 10 11.37 0.49 5.84
C LYS A 10 11.38 -0.63 6.88
N GLU A 11 10.35 -0.68 7.74
CA GLU A 11 10.18 -1.74 8.73
C GLU A 11 10.06 -3.12 8.06
N ARG A 12 9.23 -3.24 7.02
CA ARG A 12 9.02 -4.51 6.31
C ARG A 12 10.20 -4.95 5.45
N LEU A 13 10.96 -4.01 4.89
CA LEU A 13 12.14 -4.30 4.09
C LEU A 13 13.40 -4.52 4.96
N GLY A 14 13.43 -4.00 6.18
CA GLY A 14 14.63 -4.01 7.04
C GLY A 14 15.77 -3.12 6.52
N ARG A 15 15.48 -2.25 5.54
CA ARG A 15 16.42 -1.34 4.87
C ARG A 15 15.66 -0.21 4.18
N GLU A 16 16.39 0.79 3.70
CA GLU A 16 15.83 1.79 2.81
C GLU A 16 15.49 1.17 1.43
N PRO A 17 14.29 1.46 0.88
CA PRO A 17 13.96 1.09 -0.49
C PRO A 17 14.83 1.90 -1.47
N ASN A 18 15.19 1.30 -2.59
CA ASN A 18 15.78 2.05 -3.70
C ASN A 18 14.71 2.83 -4.49
N GLU A 19 15.13 3.70 -5.41
CA GLU A 19 14.22 4.55 -6.19
C GLU A 19 13.17 3.76 -6.98
N VAL A 20 13.54 2.60 -7.54
CA VAL A 20 12.62 1.76 -8.32
C VAL A 20 11.58 1.11 -7.40
N GLU A 21 12.00 0.60 -6.25
CA GLU A 21 11.12 0.02 -5.24
C GLU A 21 10.14 1.07 -4.71
N LYS A 22 10.63 2.29 -4.43
CA LYS A 22 9.82 3.41 -3.98
C LYS A 22 8.76 3.78 -5.02
N ALA A 23 9.17 3.99 -6.27
CA ALA A 23 8.25 4.32 -7.36
C ALA A 23 7.19 3.23 -7.59
N MET A 24 7.59 1.95 -7.53
CA MET A 24 6.66 0.82 -7.62
C MET A 24 5.65 0.82 -6.47
N LEU A 25 6.13 1.00 -5.23
CA LEU A 25 5.28 1.01 -4.04
C LEU A 25 4.31 2.20 -4.03
N GLU A 26 4.72 3.38 -4.50
CA GLU A 26 3.85 4.54 -4.66
C GLU A 26 2.64 4.24 -5.56
N VAL A 27 2.85 3.57 -6.68
CA VAL A 27 1.77 3.18 -7.60
C VAL A 27 0.91 2.08 -6.98
N MET A 28 1.53 1.02 -6.45
CA MET A 28 0.81 -0.15 -5.92
C MET A 28 -0.01 0.18 -4.67
N TRP A 29 0.44 1.12 -3.85
CA TRP A 29 -0.27 1.55 -2.63
C TRP A 29 -1.16 2.77 -2.85
N SER A 30 -1.31 3.24 -4.09
CA SER A 30 -2.35 4.20 -4.46
C SER A 30 -3.75 3.63 -4.19
N GLU A 31 -4.76 4.47 -3.97
CA GLU A 31 -6.14 3.98 -3.81
C GLU A 31 -6.61 3.20 -5.04
N HIS A 32 -6.22 3.64 -6.24
CA HIS A 32 -6.60 3.01 -7.50
C HIS A 32 -6.17 1.53 -7.58
N ALA A 33 -4.96 1.21 -7.14
CA ALA A 33 -4.44 -0.15 -7.17
C ALA A 33 -4.81 -0.96 -5.91
N SER A 34 -4.75 -0.33 -4.73
CA SER A 34 -4.84 -1.05 -3.46
C SER A 34 -6.26 -1.17 -2.92
N TYR A 35 -7.20 -0.32 -3.35
CA TYR A 35 -8.53 -0.18 -2.74
C TYR A 35 -8.46 0.07 -1.23
N LYS A 36 -7.40 0.69 -0.70
CA LYS A 36 -7.13 0.71 0.76
C LYS A 36 -8.25 1.34 1.59
N SER A 37 -8.99 2.30 1.03
CA SER A 37 -10.13 2.93 1.71
C SER A 37 -11.42 2.11 1.57
N SER A 38 -11.61 1.47 0.42
CA SER A 38 -12.83 0.75 0.04
C SER A 38 -12.83 -0.74 0.42
N ARG A 39 -11.66 -1.38 0.50
CA ARG A 39 -11.46 -2.82 0.78
C ARG A 39 -12.20 -3.31 2.02
N LYS A 40 -12.24 -2.51 3.09
CA LYS A 40 -12.95 -2.89 4.34
C LYS A 40 -14.46 -3.00 4.15
N TRP A 41 -15.04 -2.17 3.29
CA TRP A 41 -16.48 -2.14 3.01
C TRP A 41 -16.85 -3.22 1.99
N LEU A 42 -16.01 -3.44 0.99
CA LEU A 42 -16.23 -4.50 -0.01
C LEU A 42 -16.34 -5.89 0.62
N LYS A 43 -15.63 -6.12 1.73
CA LYS A 43 -15.71 -7.37 2.51
C LYS A 43 -17.08 -7.63 3.15
N LEU A 44 -17.96 -6.64 3.25
CA LEU A 44 -19.30 -6.78 3.83
C LEU A 44 -20.35 -7.20 2.80
N LEU A 45 -20.01 -7.16 1.51
CA LEU A 45 -20.93 -7.55 0.46
C LEU A 45 -21.09 -9.08 0.45
N PRO A 46 -22.29 -9.61 0.15
CA PRO A 46 -22.46 -11.04 -0.08
C PRO A 46 -21.52 -11.53 -1.19
N THR A 47 -20.75 -12.57 -0.91
CA THR A 47 -19.86 -13.27 -1.86
C THR A 47 -20.20 -14.75 -1.86
N GLU A 48 -19.94 -15.45 -2.97
CA GLU A 48 -20.13 -16.91 -3.11
C GLU A 48 -19.30 -17.74 -2.12
#